data_AF-A0A840BIH8-F1
#
_entry.id   AF-A0A840BIH8-F1
#
_cell.length_a   1.000
_cell.length_b   1.000
_cell.length_c   1.000
_cell.angle_alpha   90.00
_cell.angle_beta   90.00
_cell.angle_gamma   90.00
#
_symmetry.space_group_name_H-M   'P 1'
#
loop_
_entity.id
_entity.type
_entity.pdbx_description
1 polymer ?
#
loop_
_entity_poly.entity_id
_entity_poly.type
_entity_poly.pdbx_seq_one_letter_code
_entity_poly.pdbx_strand_id
1 'polypeptide(L)'
;MRLLFALITLSASGCALAQDPLHCASTIRELRQVAGDPAFPLRWEETSMDDGKPMIVSILERNGLLMLEFMKTGESLWAEGAGVICRSGTDLEARLSKDQFRLGPAANWLARLALSDGGAFTLRRRVSNQLHIATRGWSGRFVPTAVE
;
A
#
# COMPACT_ATOMS: atom_id res chain seq x y z
N MET A 1 34.92 54.99 24.87
CA MET A 1 33.51 54.78 24.46
C MET A 1 33.51 53.66 23.42
N ARG A 2 33.66 52.41 23.86
CA ARG A 2 32.60 51.37 23.93
C ARG A 2 31.77 51.28 22.64
N LEU A 3 31.91 50.17 21.91
CA LEU A 3 30.80 49.26 21.59
C LEU A 3 31.37 47.92 21.11
N LEU A 4 31.23 46.93 22.01
CA LEU A 4 31.46 45.52 21.80
C LEU A 4 30.30 44.99 20.95
N PHE A 5 30.56 44.42 19.77
CA PHE A 5 29.54 43.69 19.00
C PHE A 5 29.45 42.26 19.53
N ALA A 6 28.38 41.95 20.25
CA ALA A 6 28.07 40.61 20.73
C ALA A 6 27.45 39.78 19.60
N LEU A 7 28.14 38.73 19.16
CA LEU A 7 27.61 37.71 18.26
C LEU A 7 26.71 36.76 19.07
N ILE A 8 25.39 36.84 18.87
CA ILE A 8 24.44 35.86 19.42
C ILE A 8 24.32 34.72 18.41
N THR A 9 24.95 33.59 18.71
CA THR A 9 24.79 32.33 17.98
C THR A 9 23.52 31.64 18.45
N LEU A 10 22.44 31.76 17.66
CA LEU A 10 21.18 31.07 17.92
C LEU A 10 21.35 29.58 17.61
N SER A 11 21.50 28.76 18.64
CA SER A 11 21.52 27.30 18.54
C SER A 11 20.14 26.81 18.14
N ALA A 12 19.92 26.59 16.83
CA ALA A 12 18.74 25.89 16.36
C ALA A 12 18.85 24.42 16.78
N SER A 13 18.21 24.08 17.91
CA SER A 13 17.91 22.70 18.27
C SER A 13 16.98 22.11 17.21
N GLY A 14 17.58 21.49 16.20
CA GLY A 14 16.88 20.63 15.26
C GLY A 14 16.31 19.45 16.04
N CYS A 15 15.04 19.53 16.44
CA CYS A 15 14.23 18.34 16.67
C CYS A 15 14.08 17.66 15.30
N ALA A 16 15.08 16.87 14.91
CA ALA A 16 14.85 15.82 13.95
C ALA A 16 13.90 14.83 14.64
N LEU A 17 12.61 14.94 14.32
CA LEU A 17 11.71 13.81 14.48
C LEU A 17 12.35 12.68 13.67
N ALA A 18 12.99 11.74 14.37
CA ALA A 18 13.44 10.49 13.78
C ALA A 18 12.18 9.80 13.27
N GLN A 19 11.88 10.01 11.98
CA GLN A 19 11.00 9.12 11.24
C GLN A 19 11.73 7.79 11.26
N ASP A 20 11.29 6.88 12.13
CA ASP A 20 11.65 5.47 12.03
C ASP A 20 11.54 5.10 10.55
N PRO A 21 12.63 4.72 9.86
CA PRO A 21 12.57 4.50 8.43
C PRO A 21 11.52 3.42 8.25
N LEU A 22 10.36 3.81 7.74
CA LEU A 22 9.28 2.90 7.44
C LEU A 22 9.92 1.78 6.63
N HIS A 23 10.01 0.58 7.23
CA HIS A 23 10.60 -0.57 6.56
C HIS A 23 9.66 -0.91 5.40
N CYS A 24 10.01 -0.39 4.23
CA CYS A 24 9.23 -0.50 3.02
C CYS A 24 9.86 -1.57 2.13
N ALA A 25 9.01 -2.43 1.60
CA ALA A 25 9.35 -3.40 0.59
C ALA A 25 9.08 -2.84 -0.80
N SER A 26 10.07 -2.95 -1.66
CA SER A 26 10.00 -2.69 -3.10
C SER A 26 10.12 -3.95 -3.95
N THR A 27 10.29 -5.11 -3.29
CA THR A 27 10.34 -6.45 -3.88
C THR A 27 9.49 -7.43 -3.05
N ILE A 28 9.07 -8.55 -3.64
CA ILE A 28 8.39 -9.67 -2.97
C ILE A 28 9.27 -10.23 -1.85
N ARG A 29 10.58 -10.31 -2.08
CA ARG A 29 11.53 -10.79 -1.06
C ARG A 29 11.51 -9.89 0.17
N GLU A 30 11.60 -8.57 -0.04
CA GLU A 30 11.51 -7.60 1.06
C GLU A 30 10.11 -7.62 1.69
N LEU A 31 9.05 -7.82 0.91
CA LEU A 31 7.68 -7.88 1.43
C LEU A 31 7.53 -9.01 2.44
N ARG A 32 8.05 -10.20 2.14
CA ARG A 32 8.04 -11.33 3.07
C ARG A 32 8.79 -11.03 4.37
N GLN A 33 9.87 -10.26 4.31
CA GLN A 33 10.61 -9.80 5.49
C GLN A 33 9.82 -8.77 6.29
N VAL A 34 9.26 -7.75 5.62
CA VAL A 34 8.45 -6.69 6.24
C VAL A 34 7.17 -7.25 6.85
N ALA A 35 6.55 -8.25 6.21
CA ALA A 35 5.39 -8.97 6.72
C ALA A 35 5.73 -9.95 7.86
N GLY A 36 7.00 -10.32 8.03
CA GLY A 36 7.41 -11.36 8.96
C GLY A 36 6.87 -12.75 8.61
N ASP A 37 6.60 -12.99 7.32
CA ASP A 37 5.98 -14.22 6.81
C ASP A 37 6.71 -14.67 5.53
N PRO A 38 7.57 -15.70 5.58
CA PRO A 38 8.30 -16.18 4.40
C PRO A 38 7.37 -16.78 3.33
N ALA A 39 6.14 -17.14 3.71
CA ALA A 39 5.12 -17.68 2.83
C ALA A 39 3.98 -16.68 2.59
N PHE A 40 4.23 -15.37 2.77
CA PHE A 40 3.21 -14.33 2.56
C PHE A 40 2.52 -14.52 1.20
N PRO A 41 1.19 -14.76 1.17
CA PRO A 41 0.47 -15.01 -0.06
C PRO A 41 0.50 -13.79 -0.99
N LEU A 42 0.67 -14.06 -2.28
CA LEU A 42 0.78 -13.02 -3.31
C LEU A 42 -0.53 -12.81 -4.08
N ARG A 43 -1.51 -13.70 -3.89
CA ARG A 43 -2.82 -13.62 -4.53
C ARG A 43 -3.91 -13.80 -3.48
N TRP A 44 -4.91 -12.94 -3.57
CA TRP A 44 -5.96 -12.78 -2.56
C TRP A 44 -7.31 -12.63 -3.26
N GLU A 45 -8.29 -13.42 -2.84
CA GLU A 45 -9.65 -13.36 -3.37
C GLU A 45 -10.61 -12.79 -2.32
N GLU A 46 -11.44 -11.83 -2.74
CA GLU A 46 -12.44 -11.21 -1.88
C GLU A 46 -13.53 -12.20 -1.47
N THR A 47 -13.98 -12.09 -0.23
CA THR A 47 -15.06 -12.90 0.37
C THR A 47 -16.19 -12.06 0.96
N SER A 48 -16.05 -10.74 0.92
CA SER A 48 -17.01 -9.77 1.46
C SER A 48 -17.89 -9.11 0.40
N MET A 49 -17.83 -9.58 -0.85
CA MET A 49 -18.59 -9.01 -1.94
C MET A 49 -20.07 -9.41 -1.86
N ASP A 50 -20.95 -8.45 -2.17
CA ASP A 50 -22.40 -8.69 -2.23
C ASP A 50 -22.90 -8.88 -3.68
N ASP A 51 -22.06 -8.55 -4.67
CA ASP A 51 -22.40 -8.58 -6.10
C ASP A 51 -22.05 -9.90 -6.80
N GLY A 52 -21.53 -10.88 -6.06
CA GLY A 52 -21.11 -12.18 -6.58
C GLY A 52 -19.87 -12.13 -7.48
N LYS A 53 -19.16 -11.00 -7.53
CA LYS A 53 -17.98 -10.79 -8.37
C LYS A 53 -16.77 -10.49 -7.50
N PRO A 54 -16.03 -11.48 -6.99
CA PRO A 54 -14.94 -11.20 -6.05
C PRO A 54 -13.85 -10.35 -6.71
N MET A 55 -13.30 -9.39 -5.96
CA MET A 55 -12.05 -8.74 -6.33
C MET A 55 -10.88 -9.71 -6.13
N ILE A 56 -10.01 -9.82 -7.13
CA ILE A 56 -8.73 -10.50 -7.01
C ILE A 56 -7.64 -9.46 -6.85
N VAL A 57 -6.88 -9.55 -5.77
CA VAL A 57 -5.69 -8.73 -5.54
C VAL A 57 -4.44 -9.58 -5.74
N SER A 58 -3.59 -9.17 -6.67
CA SER A 58 -2.30 -9.80 -6.94
C SER A 58 -1.16 -8.85 -6.61
N ILE A 59 -0.15 -9.36 -5.92
CA ILE A 59 1.12 -8.69 -5.64
C ILE A 59 2.18 -9.41 -6.47
N LEU A 60 2.79 -8.69 -7.41
CA LEU A 60 3.72 -9.27 -8.38
C LEU A 60 4.92 -8.36 -8.57
N GLU A 61 5.98 -8.88 -9.17
CA GLU A 61 7.11 -8.07 -9.63
C GLU A 61 7.06 -7.94 -11.15
N ARG A 62 7.17 -6.70 -11.65
CA ARG A 62 7.27 -6.42 -13.08
C ARG A 62 8.38 -5.40 -13.29
N ASN A 63 9.36 -5.74 -14.13
CA ASN A 63 10.52 -4.88 -14.40
C ASN A 63 11.27 -4.43 -13.13
N GLY A 64 11.36 -5.30 -12.12
CA GLY A 64 12.02 -5.00 -10.85
C GLY A 64 11.22 -4.10 -9.90
N LEU A 65 9.96 -3.78 -10.23
CA LEU A 65 9.06 -3.00 -9.37
C LEU A 65 8.00 -3.90 -8.76
N LEU A 66 7.71 -3.70 -7.46
CA LEU A 66 6.57 -4.29 -6.80
C LEU A 66 5.27 -3.64 -7.29
N MET A 67 4.38 -4.48 -7.81
CA MET A 67 3.10 -4.11 -8.41
C MET A 67 1.96 -4.68 -7.57
N LEU A 68 0.91 -3.87 -7.39
CA LEU A 68 -0.40 -4.36 -6.96
C LEU A 68 -1.36 -4.27 -8.13
N GLU A 69 -2.10 -5.35 -8.38
CA GLU A 69 -3.16 -5.44 -9.38
C GLU A 69 -4.46 -5.87 -8.72
N PHE A 70 -5.55 -5.19 -9.08
CA PHE A 70 -6.91 -5.41 -8.59
C PHE A 70 -7.79 -5.71 -9.80
N MET A 71 -8.26 -6.94 -9.91
CA MET A 71 -9.11 -7.43 -11.01
C MET A 71 -10.50 -7.78 -10.48
N LYS A 72 -11.55 -7.17 -11.05
CA LYS A 72 -12.93 -7.52 -10.69
C LYS A 72 -13.37 -8.71 -11.53
N THR A 73 -13.63 -9.84 -10.88
CA THR A 73 -14.00 -11.10 -11.56
C THR A 73 -15.26 -10.91 -12.42
N GLY A 74 -15.22 -11.41 -13.67
CA GLY A 74 -16.32 -11.26 -14.63
C GLY A 74 -16.50 -9.85 -15.19
N GLU A 75 -15.60 -8.92 -14.85
CA GLU A 75 -15.56 -7.57 -15.43
C GLU A 75 -14.18 -7.34 -16.04
N SER A 76 -13.33 -6.55 -15.39
CA SER A 76 -11.99 -6.21 -15.89
C SER A 76 -11.15 -5.59 -14.78
N LEU A 77 -10.02 -4.99 -15.18
CA LEU A 77 -9.14 -4.25 -14.30
C LEU A 77 -9.94 -3.21 -13.51
N TRP A 78 -9.77 -3.23 -12.19
CA TRP A 78 -10.26 -2.20 -11.30
C TRP A 78 -9.16 -1.16 -11.05
N ALA A 79 -7.98 -1.61 -10.64
CA ALA A 79 -6.82 -0.76 -10.48
C ALA A 79 -5.52 -1.55 -10.62
N GLU A 80 -4.43 -0.90 -11.00
CA GLU A 80 -3.08 -1.42 -10.80
C GLU A 80 -2.12 -0.29 -10.50
N GLY A 81 -1.00 -0.60 -9.86
CA GLY A 81 0.13 0.31 -9.87
C GLY A 81 1.36 -0.23 -9.18
N ALA A 82 2.50 0.36 -9.51
CA ALA A 82 3.75 0.10 -8.84
C ALA A 82 3.90 0.97 -7.59
N GLY A 83 4.59 0.44 -6.59
CA GLY A 83 4.76 1.13 -5.33
C GLY A 83 5.59 0.36 -4.33
N VAL A 84 5.43 0.75 -3.07
CA VAL A 84 6.08 0.11 -1.94
C VAL A 84 5.05 -0.36 -0.93
N ILE A 85 5.35 -1.43 -0.19
CA ILE A 85 4.54 -1.89 0.95
C ILE A 85 5.34 -1.66 2.22
N CYS A 86 4.89 -0.75 3.06
CA CYS A 86 5.57 -0.37 4.29
C CYS A 86 4.88 -0.98 5.51
N ARG A 87 5.67 -1.31 6.54
CA ARG A 87 5.09 -1.57 7.86
C ARG A 87 4.47 -0.29 8.42
N SER A 88 3.24 -0.36 8.90
CA SER A 88 2.51 0.74 9.54
C SER A 88 1.89 0.24 10.84
N GLY A 89 2.61 0.41 11.95
CA GLY A 89 2.26 -0.23 13.22
C GLY A 89 2.30 -1.76 13.10
N THR A 90 1.17 -2.42 13.38
CA THR A 90 0.99 -3.88 13.19
C THR A 90 0.49 -4.26 11.81
N ASP A 91 0.11 -3.27 10.99
CA ASP A 91 -0.45 -3.46 9.66
C ASP A 91 0.63 -3.24 8.58
N LEU A 92 0.27 -3.54 7.34
CA LEU A 92 1.02 -3.11 6.17
C LEU A 92 0.26 -2.00 5.46
N GLU A 93 0.97 -1.14 4.75
CA GLU A 93 0.39 -0.10 3.91
C GLU A 93 1.08 -0.10 2.54
N ALA A 94 0.32 -0.37 1.49
CA ALA A 94 0.78 -0.20 0.12
C ALA A 94 0.59 1.26 -0.30
N ARG A 95 1.65 1.85 -0.85
CA ARG A 95 1.67 3.21 -1.40
C ARG A 95 2.03 3.12 -2.86
N LEU A 96 1.05 3.34 -3.73
CA LEU A 96 1.18 3.30 -5.18
C LEU A 96 1.36 4.72 -5.71
N SER A 97 2.41 4.94 -6.49
CA SER A 97 2.72 6.26 -7.06
C SER A 97 1.67 6.67 -8.07
N LYS A 98 1.26 7.95 -8.06
CA LYS A 98 0.35 8.52 -9.05
C LYS A 98 0.80 8.26 -10.49
N ASP A 99 2.10 8.40 -10.76
CA ASP A 99 2.67 8.29 -12.10
C ASP A 99 2.62 6.85 -12.65
N GLN A 100 2.46 5.87 -11.77
CA GLN A 100 2.45 4.45 -12.09
C GLN A 100 1.16 3.77 -11.64
N PHE A 101 0.12 4.54 -11.30
CA PHE A 101 -1.17 4.04 -10.85
C PHE A 101 -2.22 4.27 -11.94
N ARG A 102 -2.95 3.21 -12.28
CA ARG A 102 -3.96 3.20 -13.33
C ARG A 102 -5.25 2.60 -12.80
N LEU A 103 -6.36 3.32 -13.02
CA LEU A 103 -7.70 2.80 -12.78
C LEU A 103 -8.26 2.19 -14.05
N GLY A 104 -8.73 0.96 -13.95
CA GLY A 104 -9.33 0.25 -15.07
C GLY A 104 -10.83 0.54 -15.23
N PRO A 105 -11.48 -0.03 -16.26
CA PRO A 105 -12.89 0.23 -16.56
C PRO A 105 -13.86 -0.16 -15.44
N ALA A 106 -13.52 -1.18 -14.64
CA ALA A 106 -14.35 -1.64 -13.52
C ALA A 106 -14.33 -0.68 -12.31
N ALA A 107 -13.42 0.31 -12.28
CA ALA A 107 -13.42 1.32 -11.22
C ALA A 107 -14.59 2.31 -11.40
N ASN A 108 -15.46 2.36 -10.39
CA ASN A 108 -16.55 3.33 -10.32
C ASN A 108 -16.04 4.77 -10.12
N TRP A 109 -16.92 5.74 -10.30
CA TRP A 109 -16.59 7.17 -10.23
C TRP A 109 -16.04 7.60 -8.86
N LEU A 110 -16.51 6.96 -7.77
CA LEU A 110 -16.05 7.27 -6.42
C LEU A 110 -14.61 6.80 -6.21
N ALA A 111 -14.26 5.61 -6.67
CA ALA A 111 -12.88 5.10 -6.66
C ALA A 111 -11.96 6.01 -7.49
N ARG A 112 -12.43 6.49 -8.65
CA ARG A 112 -11.69 7.44 -9.49
C ARG A 112 -11.38 8.76 -8.80
N LEU A 113 -12.35 9.29 -8.06
CA LEU A 113 -12.14 10.50 -7.26
C LEU A 113 -11.22 10.23 -6.06
N ALA A 114 -11.41 9.11 -5.37
CA ALA A 114 -10.68 8.79 -4.15
C ALA A 114 -9.19 8.47 -4.39
N LEU A 115 -8.85 7.98 -5.59
CA LEU A 115 -7.52 7.49 -5.96
C LEU A 115 -6.88 8.34 -7.08
N SER A 116 -7.34 9.58 -7.27
CA SER A 116 -6.85 10.48 -8.33
C SER A 116 -5.37 10.88 -8.17
N ASP A 117 -4.85 10.81 -6.95
CA ASP A 117 -3.46 11.15 -6.61
C ASP A 117 -2.61 9.92 -6.25
N GLY A 118 -2.97 8.77 -6.83
CA GLY A 118 -2.39 7.48 -6.49
C GLY A 118 -3.19 6.74 -5.42
N GLY A 119 -2.63 5.66 -4.89
CA GLY A 119 -3.35 4.75 -4.01
C GLY A 119 -2.60 4.47 -2.71
N ALA A 120 -3.26 4.71 -1.58
CA ALA A 120 -2.84 4.21 -0.28
C ALA A 120 -3.81 3.12 0.16
N PHE A 121 -3.31 1.90 0.36
CA PHE A 121 -4.10 0.75 0.78
C PHE A 121 -3.56 0.20 2.08
N THR A 122 -4.37 0.17 3.13
CA THR A 122 -4.04 -0.57 4.35
C THR A 122 -4.30 -2.04 4.13
N LEU A 123 -3.33 -2.90 4.43
CA LEU A 123 -3.41 -4.35 4.39
C LEU A 123 -3.26 -4.86 5.83
N ARG A 124 -4.40 -5.12 6.47
CA ARG A 124 -4.46 -5.59 7.85
C ARG A 124 -4.63 -7.08 7.89
N ARG A 125 -3.68 -7.80 8.47
CA ARG A 125 -3.82 -9.23 8.74
C ARG A 125 -4.92 -9.44 9.78
N ARG A 126 -5.76 -10.42 9.54
CA ARG A 126 -6.83 -10.85 10.45
C ARG A 126 -6.56 -12.29 10.89
N VAL A 127 -7.35 -12.75 11.85
CA VAL A 127 -7.36 -14.16 12.27
C VAL A 127 -7.60 -15.08 11.06
N SER A 128 -7.11 -16.32 11.14
CA SER A 128 -7.30 -17.33 10.09
C SER A 128 -6.72 -16.96 8.72
N ASN A 129 -5.58 -16.26 8.70
CA ASN A 129 -4.83 -15.90 7.48
C ASN A 129 -5.63 -15.03 6.48
N GLN A 130 -6.66 -14.33 6.94
CA GLN A 130 -7.40 -13.36 6.13
C GLN A 130 -6.67 -12.02 6.04
N LEU A 131 -6.91 -11.30 4.95
CA LEU A 131 -6.42 -9.95 4.75
C LEU A 131 -7.60 -8.99 4.62
N HIS A 132 -7.61 -7.92 5.41
CA HIS A 132 -8.52 -6.80 5.19
C HIS A 132 -7.76 -5.73 4.41
N ILE A 133 -8.21 -5.45 3.19
CA ILE A 133 -7.62 -4.43 2.32
C ILE A 133 -8.58 -3.25 2.28
N ALA A 134 -8.09 -2.04 2.55
CA ALA A 134 -8.92 -0.84 2.56
C ALA A 134 -8.19 0.37 1.96
N THR A 135 -8.96 1.24 1.31
CA THR A 135 -8.55 2.58 0.89
C THR A 135 -9.70 3.57 1.13
N ARG A 136 -9.55 4.82 0.71
CA ARG A 136 -10.63 5.81 0.83
C ARG A 136 -11.85 5.35 0.01
N GLY A 137 -12.98 5.15 0.68
CA GLY A 137 -14.26 4.83 0.05
C GLY A 137 -14.43 3.35 -0.37
N TRP A 138 -13.48 2.46 -0.06
CA TRP A 138 -13.60 1.04 -0.37
C TRP A 138 -12.81 0.17 0.61
N SER A 139 -13.35 -1.00 0.94
CA SER A 139 -12.66 -2.03 1.71
C SER A 139 -13.22 -3.42 1.41
N GLY A 140 -12.40 -4.45 1.56
CA GLY A 140 -12.84 -5.85 1.45
C GLY A 140 -12.08 -6.78 2.40
N ARG A 141 -12.64 -7.96 2.62
CA ARG A 141 -11.99 -9.09 3.29
C ARG A 141 -11.60 -10.14 2.28
N PHE A 142 -10.38 -10.64 2.39
CA PHE A 142 -9.78 -11.52 1.42
C PHE A 142 -9.21 -12.77 2.08
N VAL A 143 -9.24 -13.86 1.34
CA VAL A 143 -8.55 -15.11 1.66
C VAL A 143 -7.43 -15.36 0.65
N PRO A 144 -6.34 -16.02 1.04
CA PRO A 144 -5.26 -16.32 0.11
C PRO A 144 -5.70 -17.39 -0.87
N THR A 145 -5.27 -17.26 -2.12
CA THR A 145 -5.45 -18.29 -3.14
C THR A 145 -4.09 -18.71 -3.68
N ALA A 146 -3.98 -19.96 -4.14
CA ALA A 146 -2.80 -20.37 -4.89
C ALA A 146 -2.69 -19.55 -6.19
N VAL A 147 -1.45 -19.30 -6.62
CA VAL A 147 -1.19 -18.92 -8.01
C VAL A 147 -1.09 -20.24 -8.75
N GLU A 148 -2.05 -20.53 -9.62
CA GLU A 148 -1.95 -21.65 -10.57
C GLU A 148 -0.85 -21.39 -11.60
#